data_AF-A0A8S1BB90-F1
#
_entry.id   AF-A0A8S1BB90-F1
#
_cell.length_a   1.000
_cell.length_b   1.000
_cell.length_c   1.000
_cell.angle_alpha   90.00
_cell.angle_beta   90.00
_cell.angle_gamma   90.00
#
_symmetry.space_group_name_H-M   'P 1'
#
loop_
_entity.id
_entity.type
_entity.pdbx_description
1 polymer ?
#
loop_
_entity_poly.entity_id
_entity_poly.type
_entity_poly.pdbx_seq_one_letter_code
_entity_poly.pdbx_strand_id
1 'polypeptide(L)'
;RTSTSLWGEWMGVMHGDEMEYVFGHPLNMSLQYHTRERDLAAHIMQSFTRFALTGKPHKPDEKWPLYSRSSPHYYTYTADGTSGPAGPRGPRASACAFWNDFLNKLNELEHMPCDGAVTGPYSSVAGTTLPILLLTTLATTIAL
;
A
#
# COMPACT_ATOMS: atom_id res chain seq x y z
N ARG A 1 7.59 -4.13 -17.17
CA ARG A 1 6.82 -5.19 -17.87
C ARG A 1 7.80 -6.10 -18.59
N THR A 2 7.45 -7.36 -18.81
CA THR A 2 8.27 -8.27 -19.63
C THR A 2 8.24 -7.82 -21.09
N SER A 3 9.38 -7.91 -21.77
CA SER A 3 9.57 -7.39 -23.14
C SER A 3 8.80 -8.21 -24.17
N THR A 4 8.52 -9.47 -23.88
CA THR A 4 7.77 -10.42 -24.71
C THR A 4 6.26 -10.30 -24.56
N SER A 5 5.75 -9.52 -23.60
CA SER A 5 4.30 -9.42 -23.37
C SER A 5 3.62 -8.77 -24.57
N LEU A 6 2.59 -9.44 -25.08
CA LEU A 6 1.73 -9.00 -26.19
C LEU A 6 0.65 -8.01 -25.77
N TRP A 7 0.47 -7.80 -24.46
CA TRP A 7 -0.50 -6.85 -23.91
C TRP A 7 -0.10 -5.40 -24.16
N GLY A 8 -1.10 -4.52 -24.24
CA GLY A 8 -0.88 -3.08 -24.44
C GLY A 8 -0.08 -2.46 -23.30
N GLU A 9 0.75 -1.47 -23.60
CA GLU A 9 1.69 -0.88 -22.61
C GLU A 9 0.99 -0.34 -21.35
N TRP A 10 -0.24 0.18 -21.49
CA TRP A 10 -1.05 0.71 -20.39
C TRP A 10 -1.37 -0.35 -19.32
N MET A 11 -1.31 -1.62 -19.67
CA MET A 11 -1.56 -2.74 -18.76
C MET A 11 -0.37 -3.00 -17.82
N GLY A 12 0.82 -2.47 -18.15
CA GLY A 12 1.99 -2.51 -17.28
C GLY A 12 2.50 -3.93 -17.01
N VAL A 13 2.66 -4.26 -15.72
CA VAL A 13 3.00 -5.61 -15.26
C VAL A 13 1.70 -6.34 -14.93
N MET A 14 1.38 -7.35 -15.71
CA MET A 14 0.12 -8.09 -15.57
C MET A 14 0.17 -9.05 -14.39
N HIS A 15 -1.01 -9.34 -13.83
CA HIS A 15 -1.13 -10.44 -12.88
C HIS A 15 -0.68 -11.75 -13.54
N GLY A 16 0.30 -12.43 -12.95
CA GLY A 16 0.87 -13.66 -13.47
C GLY A 16 2.14 -13.46 -14.31
N ASP A 17 2.52 -12.23 -14.65
CA ASP A 17 3.81 -11.96 -15.35
C ASP A 17 5.00 -12.43 -14.52
N GLU A 18 4.89 -12.51 -13.19
CA GLU A 18 5.96 -13.02 -12.34
C GLU A 18 6.22 -14.53 -12.54
N MET A 19 5.22 -15.28 -12.99
CA MET A 19 5.29 -16.75 -13.05
C MET A 19 6.39 -17.22 -13.98
N GLU A 20 6.53 -16.59 -15.16
CA GLU A 20 7.58 -16.95 -16.11
C GLU A 20 8.99 -16.72 -15.52
N TYR A 21 9.17 -15.70 -14.67
CA TYR A 21 10.44 -15.41 -14.01
C TYR A 21 10.71 -16.39 -12.86
N VAL A 22 9.69 -16.72 -12.07
CA VAL A 22 9.79 -17.71 -10.99
C VAL A 22 10.21 -19.09 -11.52
N PHE A 23 9.71 -19.48 -12.69
CA PHE A 23 10.04 -20.77 -13.32
C PHE A 23 11.25 -20.72 -14.27
N GLY A 24 11.88 -19.55 -14.46
CA GLY A 24 13.08 -19.43 -15.27
C GLY A 24 12.86 -19.46 -16.78
N HIS A 25 11.67 -19.11 -17.26
CA HIS A 25 11.39 -19.02 -18.69
C HIS A 25 12.37 -18.09 -19.43
N PRO A 26 12.76 -16.92 -18.87
CA PRO A 26 13.79 -16.07 -19.49
C PRO A 26 15.18 -16.69 -19.56
N LEU A 27 15.46 -17.79 -18.86
CA LEU A 27 16.75 -18.50 -18.98
C LEU A 27 16.79 -19.44 -20.19
N ASN A 28 15.66 -19.72 -20.83
CA ASN A 28 15.62 -20.48 -22.07
C ASN A 28 16.19 -19.63 -23.22
N MET A 29 17.35 -20.04 -23.73
CA MET A 29 18.06 -19.32 -24.81
C MET A 29 17.35 -19.42 -26.17
N SER A 30 16.39 -20.33 -26.32
CA SER A 30 15.54 -20.41 -27.52
C SER A 30 14.45 -19.33 -27.55
N LEU A 31 14.23 -18.60 -26.44
CA LEU A 31 13.24 -17.52 -26.33
C LEU A 31 13.93 -16.16 -26.33
N GLN A 32 13.21 -15.14 -26.82
CA GLN A 32 13.72 -13.78 -26.95
C GLN A 32 13.47 -12.98 -25.67
N TYR A 33 14.48 -12.90 -24.80
CA TYR A 33 14.50 -12.01 -23.63
C TYR A 33 15.77 -11.18 -23.61
N HIS A 34 15.68 -9.97 -23.07
CA HIS A 34 16.85 -9.13 -22.82
C HIS A 34 17.70 -9.70 -21.69
N THR A 35 19.01 -9.47 -21.73
CA THR A 35 19.95 -9.93 -20.68
C THR A 35 19.49 -9.56 -19.27
N ARG A 36 19.03 -8.32 -19.07
CA ARG A 36 18.49 -7.84 -17.79
C ARG A 36 17.28 -8.63 -17.27
N GLU A 37 16.47 -9.18 -18.17
CA GLU A 37 15.32 -10.04 -17.81
C GLU A 37 15.79 -11.45 -17.43
N ARG A 38 16.86 -11.94 -18.09
CA ARG A 38 17.49 -13.21 -17.73
C ARG A 38 18.15 -13.11 -16.35
N ASP A 39 18.86 -12.02 -16.08
CA ASP A 39 19.46 -11.73 -14.78
C ASP A 39 18.39 -11.63 -13.69
N LEU A 40 17.27 -10.95 -13.99
CA LEU A 40 16.12 -10.87 -13.08
C LEU A 40 15.52 -12.26 -12.80
N ALA A 41 15.33 -13.10 -13.82
CA ALA A 41 14.80 -14.45 -13.64
C ALA A 41 15.74 -15.32 -12.79
N ALA A 42 17.05 -15.29 -13.08
CA ALA A 42 18.05 -16.00 -12.27
C ALA A 42 18.00 -15.56 -10.80
N HIS A 43 17.84 -14.25 -10.55
CA HIS A 43 17.74 -13.70 -9.21
C HIS A 43 16.44 -14.12 -8.49
N ILE A 44 15.29 -14.07 -9.16
CA ILE A 44 14.01 -14.52 -8.59
C ILE A 44 14.07 -16.02 -8.28
N MET A 45 14.53 -16.85 -9.22
CA MET A 45 14.71 -18.29 -9.00
C MET A 45 15.64 -18.58 -7.83
N GLN A 46 16.77 -17.87 -7.72
CA GLN A 46 17.67 -18.00 -6.59
C GLN A 46 16.96 -17.66 -5.27
N SER A 47 16.13 -16.63 -5.26
CA SER A 47 15.40 -16.22 -4.06
C SER A 47 14.39 -17.28 -3.62
N PHE A 48 13.63 -17.85 -4.56
CA PHE A 48 12.67 -18.93 -4.29
C PHE A 48 13.35 -20.22 -3.82
N THR A 49 14.45 -20.62 -4.48
CA THR A 49 15.20 -21.83 -4.12
C THR A 49 15.86 -21.71 -2.74
N ARG A 50 16.44 -20.55 -2.40
CA ARG A 50 16.98 -20.30 -1.06
C ARG A 50 15.91 -20.31 0.02
N PHE A 51 14.74 -19.73 -0.26
CA PHE A 51 13.61 -19.77 0.65
C PHE A 51 13.15 -21.21 0.90
N ALA A 52 12.99 -22.01 -0.16
CA ALA A 52 12.63 -23.41 -0.02
C ALA A 52 13.63 -24.23 0.82
N LEU A 53 14.93 -23.92 0.71
CA LEU A 53 15.99 -24.62 1.44
C LEU A 53 16.17 -24.15 2.89
N THR A 54 15.98 -22.86 3.17
CA THR A 54 16.43 -22.24 4.42
C THR A 54 15.38 -21.41 5.15
N GLY A 55 14.21 -21.20 4.53
CA GLY A 55 13.21 -20.24 4.98
C GLY A 55 13.63 -18.77 4.80
N LYS A 56 14.79 -18.50 4.19
CA LYS A 56 15.31 -17.14 3.93
C LYS A 56 15.64 -16.97 2.45
N PRO A 57 14.98 -16.03 1.74
CA PRO A 57 15.13 -15.88 0.30
C PRO A 57 16.45 -15.21 -0.11
N HIS A 58 17.02 -14.32 0.71
CA HIS A 58 18.29 -13.65 0.40
C HIS A 58 19.40 -14.02 1.40
N LYS A 59 20.63 -13.64 1.03
CA LYS A 59 21.78 -13.79 1.90
C LYS A 59 21.72 -12.79 3.07
N PRO A 60 22.47 -13.03 4.18
CA PRO A 60 22.46 -12.14 5.33
C PRO A 60 22.95 -10.70 5.08
N ASP A 61 23.79 -10.50 4.06
CA ASP A 61 24.28 -9.18 3.63
C ASP A 61 23.18 -8.33 2.99
N GLU A 62 22.19 -8.98 2.38
CA GLU A 62 21.02 -8.34 1.81
C GLU A 62 19.91 -8.23 2.86
N LYS A 63 19.90 -7.09 3.57
CA LYS A 63 18.99 -6.83 4.69
C LYS A 63 17.53 -6.68 4.23
N TRP A 64 16.84 -7.79 4.04
CA TRP A 64 15.38 -7.85 3.95
C TRP A 64 14.78 -8.33 5.28
N PRO A 65 14.33 -7.42 6.16
CA PRO A 65 13.75 -7.80 7.44
C PRO A 65 12.39 -8.50 7.25
N LEU A 66 11.99 -9.27 8.26
CA LEU A 66 10.68 -9.91 8.29
C LEU A 66 9.56 -8.85 8.22
N TYR A 67 8.54 -9.16 7.44
CA TYR A 67 7.33 -8.35 7.37
C TYR A 67 6.60 -8.32 8.72
N SER A 68 6.13 -7.14 9.11
CA SER A 68 5.21 -6.96 10.24
C SER A 68 4.23 -5.83 9.94
N ARG A 69 3.06 -5.82 10.59
CA ARG A 69 2.08 -4.73 10.44
C ARG A 69 2.65 -3.36 10.85
N SER A 70 3.49 -3.33 11.89
CA SER A 70 4.16 -2.11 12.37
C SER A 70 5.34 -1.67 11.52
N SER A 71 5.94 -2.59 10.75
CA SER A 71 7.09 -2.30 9.90
C SER A 71 7.03 -3.13 8.59
N PRO A 72 6.10 -2.80 7.68
CA PRO A 72 5.80 -3.58 6.49
C PRO A 72 6.86 -3.40 5.38
N HIS A 73 8.06 -3.93 5.63
CA HIS A 73 9.11 -4.03 4.63
C HIS A 73 8.76 -5.06 3.55
N TYR A 74 9.24 -4.82 2.35
CA TYR A 74 9.03 -5.67 1.19
C TYR A 74 10.29 -5.70 0.33
N TYR A 75 10.30 -6.53 -0.70
CA TYR A 75 11.41 -6.62 -1.64
C TYR A 75 10.88 -6.29 -3.03
N THR A 76 11.64 -5.52 -3.80
CA THR A 76 11.29 -5.17 -5.18
C THR A 76 12.20 -5.94 -6.13
N TYR A 77 11.60 -6.75 -6.99
CA TYR A 77 12.26 -7.37 -8.13
C TYR A 77 12.03 -6.51 -9.37
N THR A 78 13.11 -5.99 -9.95
CA THR A 78 13.06 -5.15 -11.14
C THR A 78 14.28 -5.38 -12.02
N ALA A 79 14.06 -5.38 -13.33
CA ALA A 79 15.11 -5.34 -14.35
C ALA A 79 15.45 -3.90 -14.76
N ASP A 80 14.70 -2.92 -14.26
CA ASP A 80 14.93 -1.48 -14.42
C ASP A 80 15.53 -0.95 -13.11
N GLY A 81 16.87 -0.94 -13.02
CA GLY A 81 17.60 -0.50 -11.84
C GLY A 81 18.01 -1.64 -10.89
N THR A 82 18.12 -1.33 -9.60
CA THR A 82 18.59 -2.28 -8.58
C THR A 82 17.40 -2.93 -7.86
N SER A 83 17.30 -4.26 -7.94
CA SER A 83 16.42 -5.03 -7.07
C SER A 83 16.90 -4.93 -5.62
N GLY A 84 15.99 -4.91 -4.65
CA GLY A 84 16.40 -4.75 -3.26
C GLY A 84 15.26 -4.62 -2.25
N PRO A 85 15.63 -4.63 -0.96
CA PRO A 85 14.69 -4.37 0.13
C PRO A 85 14.19 -2.93 0.07
N ALA A 86 12.90 -2.76 0.37
CA ALA A 86 12.21 -1.48 0.46
C ALA A 86 11.34 -1.43 1.73
N GLY A 87 11.06 -0.23 2.23
CA GLY A 87 10.33 -0.03 3.48
C GLY A 87 10.93 1.11 4.31
N PRO A 88 10.37 1.40 5.51
CA PRO A 88 9.42 0.56 6.27
C PRO A 88 7.95 0.73 5.85
N ARG A 89 7.64 1.59 4.87
CA ARG A 89 6.27 1.78 4.37
C ARG A 89 5.99 0.79 3.24
N GLY A 90 4.98 -0.06 3.39
CA GLY A 90 4.64 -1.10 2.42
C GLY A 90 4.24 -0.55 1.04
N PRO A 91 4.23 -1.40 0.00
CA PRO A 91 3.88 -0.97 -1.34
C PRO A 91 2.42 -0.48 -1.36
N ARG A 92 2.20 0.70 -1.94
CA ARG A 92 0.86 1.32 -2.05
C ARG A 92 0.12 1.38 -0.69
N ALA A 93 0.84 1.60 0.42
CA ALA A 93 0.28 1.54 1.77
C ALA A 93 -1.01 2.36 1.96
N SER A 94 -1.11 3.55 1.38
CA SER A 94 -2.31 4.39 1.42
C SER A 94 -3.51 3.76 0.69
N ALA A 95 -3.30 3.14 -0.47
CA ALA A 95 -4.36 2.43 -1.18
C ALA A 95 -4.79 1.16 -0.42
N CYS A 96 -3.86 0.44 0.20
CA CYS A 96 -4.20 -0.71 1.05
C CYS A 96 -4.97 -0.28 2.31
N ALA A 97 -4.61 0.85 2.93
CA ALA A 97 -5.31 1.38 4.10
C ALA A 97 -6.77 1.75 3.81
N PHE A 98 -7.08 2.19 2.58
CA PHE A 98 -8.47 2.40 2.17
C PHE A 98 -9.29 1.11 2.32
N TRP A 99 -8.82 -0.01 1.75
CA TRP A 99 -9.54 -1.28 1.79
C TRP A 99 -9.52 -1.94 3.17
N ASN A 100 -8.37 -1.91 3.85
CA ASN A 100 -8.16 -2.66 5.09
C ASN A 100 -8.67 -1.91 6.34
N ASP A 101 -8.69 -0.58 6.32
CA ASP A 101 -9.03 0.22 7.50
C ASP A 101 -10.25 1.11 7.25
N PHE A 102 -10.32 1.84 6.13
CA PHE A 102 -11.39 2.81 5.90
C PHE A 102 -12.71 2.16 5.47
N LEU A 103 -12.68 1.19 4.56
CA LEU A 103 -13.89 0.51 4.08
C LEU A 103 -14.68 -0.16 5.21
N ASN A 104 -13.97 -0.75 6.19
CA ASN A 104 -14.60 -1.34 7.36
C ASN A 104 -15.44 -0.32 8.15
N LYS A 105 -14.95 0.91 8.30
CA LYS A 105 -15.70 2.00 8.96
C LYS A 105 -16.93 2.41 8.17
N LEU A 106 -16.88 2.38 6.84
CA LEU A 106 -18.06 2.65 6.01
C LEU A 106 -19.14 1.59 6.22
N ASN A 107 -18.75 0.32 6.27
CA ASN A 107 -19.68 -0.78 6.49
C ASN A 107 -20.34 -0.72 7.88
N GLU A 108 -19.62 -0.27 8.91
CA GLU A 108 -20.16 -0.03 10.25
C GLU A 108 -21.24 1.07 10.25
N LEU A 109 -21.06 2.12 9.45
CA LEU A 109 -22.03 3.21 9.31
C LEU A 109 -23.29 2.78 8.57
N GLU A 110 -23.19 1.83 7.62
CA GLU A 110 -24.34 1.29 6.89
C GLU A 110 -25.28 0.46 7.77
N HIS A 111 -24.76 -0.14 8.85
CA HIS A 111 -25.55 -0.93 9.80
C HIS A 111 -26.19 -0.10 10.93
N MET A 112 -26.03 1.22 10.93
CA MET A 112 -26.79 2.07 11.87
C MET A 112 -28.25 2.15 11.42
N PRO A 113 -29.22 1.79 12.30
CA PRO A 113 -30.62 2.05 12.02
C PRO A 113 -30.80 3.54 11.74
N CYS A 114 -31.47 3.88 10.64
CA CYS A 114 -31.96 5.23 10.37
C CYS A 114 -33.13 5.58 11.31
N ASP A 115 -33.07 5.20 12.58
CA ASP A 115 -33.94 5.73 13.60
C ASP A 115 -33.31 7.07 13.96
N GLY A 116 -33.95 8.17 13.52
CA GLY A 116 -33.46 9.55 13.63
C GLY A 116 -33.11 10.09 15.02
N ALA A 117 -32.87 9.22 16.00
CA ALA A 117 -32.27 9.50 17.29
C ALA A 117 -30.74 9.54 17.21
N VAL A 118 -30.17 10.33 16.29
CA VAL A 118 -28.78 10.78 16.47
C VAL A 118 -28.82 11.80 17.61
N THR A 119 -28.51 11.34 18.83
CA THR A 119 -28.13 12.20 19.96
C THR A 119 -26.62 12.40 19.94
N GLY A 120 -26.10 12.83 18.78
CA GLY A 120 -24.72 13.27 18.64
C GLY A 120 -24.63 14.79 18.86
N PRO A 121 -23.47 15.33 19.27
CA PRO A 121 -23.26 16.77 19.43
C PRO A 121 -23.34 17.56 18.11
N TYR A 122 -23.55 16.87 16.97
CA TYR A 122 -23.71 17.44 15.64
C TYR A 122 -25.12 17.16 15.07
N SER A 123 -26.14 17.17 15.91
CA SER A 123 -27.51 17.27 15.41
C SER A 123 -27.75 18.72 14.98
N SER A 124 -28.10 18.90 13.70
CA SER A 124 -28.50 20.19 13.15
C SER A 124 -29.54 20.84 14.06
N VAL A 125 -29.15 21.92 14.74
CA VAL A 125 -30.07 22.80 15.44
C VAL A 125 -30.93 23.48 14.38
N ALA A 126 -32.03 22.84 14.01
CA ALA A 126 -33.10 23.48 13.27
C ALA A 126 -33.80 24.46 14.23
N GLY A 127 -33.45 25.74 14.08
CA GLY A 127 -34.24 26.86 14.58
C GLY A 127 -34.14 27.14 16.08
N THR A 128 -33.16 27.93 16.48
CA THR A 128 -33.32 28.81 17.65
C THR A 128 -32.97 30.23 17.21
N THR A 129 -34.00 31.06 17.11
CA THR A 129 -33.89 32.51 16.98
C THR A 129 -32.99 33.06 18.07
N LEU A 130 -31.89 33.74 17.71
CA LEU A 130 -31.06 34.45 18.68
C LEU A 130 -31.89 35.54 19.37
N PRO A 131 -31.98 35.59 20.71
CA PRO A 131 -32.29 36.82 21.38
C PRO A 131 -31.01 37.67 21.40
N ILE A 132 -31.04 38.77 20.65
CA ILE A 132 -30.08 39.87 20.76
C ILE A 132 -30.25 40.45 22.16
N LEU A 133 -29.40 40.09 23.13
CA LEU A 133 -29.19 40.84 24.37
C LEU A 133 -28.06 40.19 25.19
N LEU A 134 -26.84 40.73 25.07
CA LEU A 134 -25.94 41.15 26.15
C LEU A 134 -24.52 41.35 25.57
N LEU A 135 -24.34 42.47 24.88
CA LEU A 135 -23.04 43.11 24.71
C LEU A 135 -22.93 44.20 25.78
N THR A 136 -22.61 43.81 27.02
CA THR A 136 -22.08 44.75 28.01
C THR A 136 -20.96 44.13 28.81
N THR A 137 -19.79 44.78 28.67
CA THR A 137 -18.74 44.99 29.66
C THR A 137 -17.83 43.82 30.05
N LEU A 138 -16.70 43.68 29.33
CA LEU A 138 -15.39 43.53 30.00
C LEU A 138 -14.25 44.08 29.13
N ALA A 139 -14.34 45.37 28.80
CA ALA A 139 -13.21 46.16 28.33
C ALA A 139 -13.09 47.39 29.23
N THR A 140 -12.35 47.24 30.33
CA THR A 140 -11.56 48.28 31.02
C THR A 140 -11.10 47.72 32.37
N THR A 141 -9.83 47.33 32.45
CA THR A 141 -8.92 47.48 33.60
C THR A 141 -7.56 46.86 33.26
N ILE A 142 -6.88 47.45 32.29
CA ILE A 142 -5.41 47.49 32.25
C ILE A 142 -5.06 48.92 31.86
N ALA A 143 -4.99 49.80 32.86
CA ALA A 143 -4.27 51.09 32.85
C ALA A 143 -4.39 51.76 34.23
N LEU A 144 -3.72 51.20 35.24
CA LEU A 144 -2.70 51.85 36.07
C LEU A 144 -2.09 50.80 37.02
#